data_AF-A0A345QFI5-F1
#
_entry.id   AF-A0A345QFI5-F1
#
_cell.length_a   1.000
_cell.length_b   1.000
_cell.length_c   1.000
_cell.angle_alpha   90.00
_cell.angle_beta   90.00
_cell.angle_gamma   90.00
#
_symmetry.space_group_name_H-M   'P 1'
#
loop_
_entity.id
_entity.type
_entity.pdbx_description
1 polymer ?
#
loop_
_entity_poly.entity_id
_entity_poly.type
_entity_poly.pdbx_seq_one_letter_code
_entity_poly.pdbx_strand_id
1 'polypeptide(L)'
;MTICPHPDQRGGSVIATAFYSQYGHCLRHLCSPICLSQVTLQPMANNANAGYDGEAMTRPSLLITRPLASATRFVGRLAEDIQQSVTIIVSPLLEIVPTGAQVDLSPYAGVVFTSSNAVALAPNGNQRPAYCVGNMTAERAKAAGWTIAATEQNAENLIAELARTLPIGPLLHLAGRHRRGDIAARLTGLGIKTDVQTLYDQNPVDLSAQALALFEGEGRILVPLFSPRSAAHFIERAPKLHNVSVVAISDAVADCCQMAGIESVMVVAEPTGKEMLCAVEKILQGTSLA
;
A
#
# COMPACT_ATOMS: atom_id res chain seq x y z
N MET A 1 32.17 -23.11 -41.30
CA MET A 1 32.17 -22.27 -42.52
C MET A 1 30.92 -21.39 -42.46
N THR A 2 31.16 -20.11 -42.14
CA THR A 2 30.58 -18.87 -42.68
C THR A 2 29.33 -19.05 -43.60
N ILE A 3 28.20 -18.33 -43.45
CA ILE A 3 27.94 -16.90 -43.76
C ILE A 3 26.51 -16.51 -43.29
N CYS A 4 26.31 -15.30 -42.72
CA CYS A 4 25.02 -14.55 -42.57
C CYS A 4 24.80 -13.61 -43.80
N PRO A 5 23.69 -12.86 -44.05
CA PRO A 5 22.50 -12.51 -43.23
C PRO A 5 21.13 -12.39 -44.01
N HIS A 6 20.09 -11.90 -43.30
CA HIS A 6 18.75 -11.32 -43.62
C HIS A 6 18.66 -10.36 -44.88
N PRO A 7 17.49 -9.81 -45.36
CA PRO A 7 16.17 -9.60 -44.70
C PRO A 7 14.86 -9.68 -45.57
N ASP A 8 13.72 -9.60 -44.85
CA ASP A 8 12.46 -8.85 -45.11
C ASP A 8 11.34 -9.30 -46.10
N GLN A 9 10.10 -8.90 -45.69
CA GLN A 9 8.83 -8.70 -46.43
C GLN A 9 7.72 -9.77 -46.38
N ARG A 10 6.80 -9.53 -45.42
CA ARG A 10 5.32 -9.39 -45.54
C ARG A 10 4.51 -10.42 -46.34
N GLY A 11 3.50 -10.99 -45.68
CA GLY A 11 2.31 -11.54 -46.34
C GLY A 11 1.52 -12.48 -45.45
N GLY A 12 0.51 -11.95 -44.75
CA GLY A 12 -0.38 -12.74 -43.91
C GLY A 12 -1.11 -13.82 -44.70
N SER A 13 -1.17 -15.02 -44.13
CA SER A 13 -2.10 -16.06 -44.53
C SER A 13 -2.73 -16.63 -43.25
N VAL A 14 -3.99 -16.27 -43.02
CA VAL A 14 -4.84 -16.95 -42.05
C VAL A 14 -5.24 -18.27 -42.69
N ILE A 15 -4.70 -19.37 -42.16
CA ILE A 15 -5.11 -20.73 -42.53
C ILE A 15 -6.34 -21.06 -41.69
N ALA A 16 -7.53 -20.91 -42.27
CA ALA A 16 -8.75 -21.47 -41.71
C ALA A 16 -8.80 -22.97 -42.00
N THR A 17 -8.67 -23.82 -40.98
CA THR A 17 -8.83 -25.28 -41.10
C THR A 17 -10.07 -25.75 -40.33
N ALA A 18 -11.01 -26.27 -41.14
CA ALA A 18 -12.00 -27.33 -40.93
C ALA A 18 -12.73 -27.49 -39.57
N PHE A 19 -14.04 -27.22 -39.65
CA PHE A 19 -15.08 -27.84 -38.82
C PHE A 19 -15.39 -29.26 -39.36
N TYR A 20 -15.47 -30.25 -38.47
CA TYR A 20 -15.99 -31.59 -38.76
C TYR A 20 -17.13 -31.88 -37.78
N SER A 21 -18.36 -31.94 -38.27
CA SER A 21 -19.44 -32.67 -37.59
C SER A 21 -20.27 -33.39 -38.64
N GLN A 22 -19.97 -34.67 -38.81
CA GLN A 22 -20.83 -35.63 -39.49
C GLN A 22 -22.11 -35.77 -38.68
N TYR A 23 -23.28 -35.62 -39.32
CA TYR A 23 -24.46 -36.50 -39.24
C TYR A 23 -25.55 -35.86 -40.09
N GLY A 24 -25.77 -36.43 -41.27
CA GLY A 24 -26.76 -35.95 -42.23
C GLY A 24 -28.14 -36.51 -41.96
N HIS A 25 -29.16 -35.71 -42.26
CA HIS A 25 -30.46 -36.22 -42.72
C HIS A 25 -31.06 -35.26 -43.76
N CYS A 26 -31.69 -35.90 -44.74
CA CYS A 26 -32.10 -35.42 -46.05
C CYS A 26 -33.46 -34.70 -46.01
N LEU A 27 -33.58 -33.50 -46.60
CA LEU A 27 -34.89 -32.92 -46.99
C LEU A 27 -34.77 -32.09 -48.28
N ARG A 28 -35.32 -32.69 -49.35
CA ARG A 28 -35.96 -32.19 -50.59
C ARG A 28 -35.69 -30.74 -51.09
N HIS A 29 -35.28 -30.67 -52.36
CA HIS A 29 -35.25 -29.47 -53.21
C HIS A 29 -36.64 -28.90 -53.54
N LEU A 30 -36.73 -27.57 -53.64
CA LEU A 30 -37.64 -26.84 -54.52
C LEU A 30 -36.99 -25.51 -54.97
N CYS A 31 -37.01 -25.26 -56.30
CA CYS A 31 -36.41 -24.13 -57.04
C CYS A 31 -37.10 -22.78 -56.80
N SER A 32 -36.34 -21.68 -56.90
CA SER A 32 -36.57 -20.62 -57.92
C SER A 32 -35.45 -19.55 -57.95
N PRO A 33 -35.29 -18.81 -59.06
CA PRO A 33 -34.08 -18.08 -59.43
C PRO A 33 -34.08 -16.67 -58.84
N ILE A 34 -32.91 -16.14 -58.45
CA ILE A 34 -32.77 -14.71 -58.15
C ILE A 34 -31.53 -14.15 -58.84
N CYS A 35 -31.80 -13.09 -59.60
CA CYS A 35 -30.92 -12.26 -60.41
C CYS A 35 -29.53 -12.00 -59.81
N LEU A 36 -28.51 -12.12 -60.67
CA LEU A 36 -27.26 -11.37 -60.51
C LEU A 36 -27.57 -9.87 -60.64
N SER A 37 -27.62 -9.14 -59.53
CA SER A 37 -27.44 -7.69 -59.52
C SER A 37 -25.97 -7.38 -59.26
N GLN A 38 -25.35 -6.66 -60.19
CA GLN A 38 -24.02 -6.07 -60.01
C GLN A 38 -24.01 -5.20 -58.75
N VAL A 39 -23.04 -5.44 -57.87
CA VAL A 39 -22.76 -4.55 -56.75
C VAL A 39 -21.89 -3.41 -57.28
N THR A 40 -22.53 -2.29 -57.61
CA THR A 40 -21.84 -1.02 -57.82
C THR A 40 -21.43 -0.48 -56.45
N LEU A 41 -20.11 -0.34 -56.20
CA LEU A 41 -19.60 0.34 -55.01
C LEU A 41 -20.09 1.80 -55.03
N GLN A 42 -20.98 2.15 -54.11
CA GLN A 42 -21.27 3.55 -53.83
C GLN A 42 -20.15 4.14 -52.95
N PRO A 43 -19.65 5.34 -53.24
CA PRO A 43 -18.66 5.99 -52.40
C PRO A 43 -19.31 6.37 -51.06
N MET A 44 -18.76 5.87 -49.95
CA MET A 44 -19.19 6.28 -48.63
C MET A 44 -18.81 7.74 -48.39
N ALA A 45 -19.81 8.55 -48.03
CA ALA A 45 -19.61 9.89 -47.54
C ALA A 45 -18.90 9.87 -46.17
N ASN A 46 -17.96 10.80 -45.98
CA ASN A 46 -17.26 11.02 -44.72
C ASN A 46 -18.25 11.35 -43.59
N ASN A 47 -18.37 10.48 -42.59
CA ASN A 47 -18.97 10.86 -41.32
C ASN A 47 -17.90 11.48 -40.42
N ALA A 48 -17.74 12.79 -40.56
CA ALA A 48 -17.27 13.63 -39.47
C ALA A 48 -18.37 13.68 -38.38
N ASN A 49 -17.97 13.51 -37.13
CA ASN A 49 -18.78 13.67 -35.90
C ASN A 49 -20.05 12.83 -35.74
N ALA A 50 -19.87 11.63 -35.19
CA ALA A 50 -20.79 11.11 -34.18
C ALA A 50 -19.94 10.67 -32.99
N GLY A 51 -20.00 11.44 -31.90
CA GLY A 51 -19.27 11.18 -30.67
C GLY A 51 -19.68 9.83 -30.08
N TYR A 52 -18.74 8.89 -30.10
CA TYR A 52 -18.67 7.86 -29.08
C TYR A 52 -17.97 8.53 -27.90
N ASP A 53 -18.75 8.96 -26.91
CA ASP A 53 -18.21 9.18 -25.58
C ASP A 53 -17.81 7.80 -25.07
N GLY A 54 -16.58 7.38 -25.38
CA GLY A 54 -15.98 6.25 -24.69
C GLY A 54 -16.03 6.58 -23.20
N GLU A 55 -16.60 5.69 -22.39
CA GLU A 55 -16.47 5.74 -20.94
C GLU A 55 -15.02 6.12 -20.63
N ALA A 56 -14.81 7.33 -20.13
CA ALA A 56 -13.50 7.73 -19.65
C ALA A 56 -13.20 6.80 -18.49
N MET A 57 -12.44 5.73 -18.76
CA MET A 57 -11.98 4.75 -17.79
C MET A 57 -11.50 5.52 -16.57
N THR A 58 -12.32 5.53 -15.52
CA THR A 58 -12.06 6.39 -14.36
C THR A 58 -10.79 5.88 -13.73
N ARG A 59 -9.77 6.74 -13.76
CA ARG A 59 -8.43 6.39 -13.28
C ARG A 59 -8.55 5.91 -11.83
N PRO A 60 -8.06 4.71 -11.48
CA PRO A 60 -8.20 4.21 -10.12
C PRO A 60 -7.50 5.15 -9.15
N SER A 61 -8.09 5.32 -7.97
CA SER A 61 -7.55 6.23 -6.95
C SER A 61 -6.88 5.45 -5.83
N LEU A 62 -5.72 5.90 -5.39
CA LEU A 62 -4.99 5.35 -4.24
C LEU A 62 -5.01 6.38 -3.11
N LEU A 63 -5.75 6.08 -2.04
CA LEU A 63 -5.87 6.94 -0.87
C LEU A 63 -4.98 6.43 0.27
N ILE A 64 -3.95 7.19 0.61
CA ILE A 64 -3.00 6.86 1.68
C ILE A 64 -3.32 7.63 2.96
N THR A 65 -3.70 6.90 4.01
CA THR A 65 -4.17 7.49 5.29
C THR A 65 -3.14 7.50 6.42
N ARG A 66 -1.88 7.13 6.11
CA ARG A 66 -0.78 7.11 7.08
C ARG A 66 -0.30 8.53 7.43
N PRO A 67 0.38 8.73 8.57
CA PRO A 67 1.07 9.98 8.87
C PRO A 67 1.95 10.44 7.70
N LEU A 68 1.96 11.75 7.41
CA LEU A 68 2.51 12.36 6.19
C LEU A 68 3.88 11.78 5.81
N ALA A 69 4.86 11.81 6.72
CA ALA A 69 6.20 11.30 6.44
C ALA A 69 6.23 9.81 6.04
N SER A 70 5.34 8.98 6.59
CA SER A 70 5.21 7.57 6.20
C SER A 70 4.46 7.39 4.90
N ALA A 71 3.46 8.23 4.63
CA ALA A 71 2.72 8.24 3.38
C ALA A 71 3.63 8.62 2.20
N THR A 72 4.38 9.72 2.31
CA THR A 72 5.33 10.17 1.28
C THR A 72 6.34 9.09 0.91
N ARG A 73 6.88 8.38 1.91
CA ARG A 73 7.80 7.26 1.65
C ARG A 73 7.13 6.05 1.00
N PHE A 74 5.88 5.78 1.36
CA PHE A 74 5.16 4.68 0.73
C PHE A 74 4.92 4.98 -0.75
N VAL A 75 4.46 6.20 -1.06
CA VAL A 75 4.26 6.68 -2.42
C VAL A 75 5.56 6.67 -3.22
N GLY A 76 6.65 7.21 -2.67
CA GLY A 76 7.95 7.23 -3.34
C GLY A 76 8.60 5.86 -3.56
N ARG A 77 8.03 4.77 -3.02
CA ARG A 77 8.46 3.40 -3.27
C ARG A 77 7.62 2.69 -4.33
N LEU A 78 6.47 3.25 -4.72
CA LEU A 78 5.65 2.70 -5.81
C LEU A 78 6.43 2.77 -7.12
N ALA A 79 6.23 1.80 -7.99
CA ALA A 79 6.75 1.83 -9.35
C ALA A 79 6.28 3.11 -10.10
N GLU A 80 7.16 3.66 -10.95
CA GLU A 80 6.94 4.96 -11.60
C GLU A 80 5.73 4.94 -12.55
N ASP A 81 5.53 3.84 -13.26
CA ASP A 81 4.35 3.58 -14.10
C ASP A 81 3.05 3.61 -13.29
N ILE A 82 3.05 3.08 -12.06
CA ILE A 82 1.91 3.14 -11.16
C ILE A 82 1.67 4.57 -10.68
N GLN A 83 2.71 5.28 -10.26
CA GLN A 83 2.57 6.69 -9.85
C GLN A 83 1.99 7.57 -10.96
N GLN A 84 2.32 7.27 -12.22
CA GLN A 84 1.81 8.00 -13.37
C GLN A 84 0.41 7.58 -13.80
N SER A 85 -0.03 6.35 -13.51
CA SER A 85 -1.28 5.75 -14.00
C SER A 85 -2.45 5.84 -13.02
N VAL A 86 -2.24 6.26 -11.78
CA VAL A 86 -3.27 6.31 -10.73
C VAL A 86 -3.38 7.69 -10.09
N THR A 87 -4.56 8.03 -9.59
CA THR A 87 -4.76 9.27 -8.81
C THR A 87 -4.35 9.01 -7.36
N ILE A 88 -3.17 9.48 -6.95
CA ILE A 88 -2.67 9.29 -5.58
C ILE A 88 -3.11 10.46 -4.71
N ILE A 89 -3.86 10.19 -3.64
CA ILE A 89 -4.20 11.18 -2.61
C ILE A 89 -3.59 10.76 -1.28
N VAL A 90 -2.80 11.66 -0.69
CA VAL A 90 -2.29 11.50 0.68
C VAL A 90 -3.18 12.31 1.61
N SER A 91 -3.91 11.61 2.48
CA SER A 91 -4.79 12.22 3.48
C SER A 91 -4.60 11.54 4.83
N PRO A 92 -3.55 11.92 5.59
CA PRO A 92 -3.28 11.35 6.90
C PRO A 92 -4.52 11.42 7.79
N LEU A 93 -4.81 10.33 8.51
CA LEU A 93 -5.87 10.28 9.52
C LEU A 93 -5.34 10.46 10.95
N LEU A 94 -4.01 10.52 11.07
CA LEU A 94 -3.31 10.72 12.32
C LEU A 94 -2.19 11.72 12.07
N GLU A 95 -2.17 12.76 12.89
CA GLU A 95 -1.07 13.71 12.96
C GLU A 95 -0.12 13.34 14.10
N ILE A 96 1.18 13.40 13.83
CA ILE A 96 2.22 13.23 14.85
C ILE A 96 2.56 14.61 15.40
N VAL A 97 2.11 14.90 16.61
CA VAL A 97 2.28 16.22 17.24
C VAL A 97 3.43 16.14 18.25
N PRO A 98 4.56 16.82 18.04
CA PRO A 98 5.64 16.84 19.01
C PRO A 98 5.17 17.46 20.33
N THR A 99 5.60 16.88 21.45
CA THR A 99 5.32 17.42 22.78
C THR A 99 6.23 18.58 23.18
N GLY A 100 7.32 18.81 22.44
CA GLY A 100 8.37 19.77 22.79
C GLY A 100 9.30 19.32 23.92
N ALA A 101 9.14 18.09 24.41
CA ALA A 101 9.95 17.54 25.49
C ALA A 101 11.44 17.58 25.18
N GLN A 102 12.24 18.12 26.11
CA GLN A 102 13.68 18.09 26.04
C GLN A 102 14.17 16.74 26.58
N VAL A 103 15.01 16.06 25.81
CA VAL A 103 15.51 14.73 26.14
C VAL A 103 16.91 14.84 26.70
N ASP A 104 17.07 14.57 27.99
CA ASP A 104 18.39 14.37 28.59
C ASP A 104 18.78 12.89 28.51
N LEU A 105 19.84 12.61 27.75
CA LEU A 105 20.39 11.27 27.59
C LEU A 105 21.56 10.97 28.52
N SER A 106 22.07 11.97 29.27
CA SER A 106 23.24 11.81 30.12
C SER A 106 23.13 10.69 31.17
N PRO A 107 21.95 10.40 31.75
CA PRO A 107 21.82 9.33 32.75
C PRO A 107 21.75 7.92 32.15
N TYR A 108 21.63 7.77 30.82
CA TYR A 108 21.23 6.51 30.18
C TYR A 108 22.36 5.92 29.33
N ALA A 109 22.54 4.60 29.45
CA ALA A 109 23.51 3.82 28.69
C ALA A 109 23.04 3.56 27.24
N GLY A 110 21.75 3.71 26.95
CA GLY A 110 21.18 3.52 25.63
C GLY A 110 19.69 3.85 25.59
N VAL A 111 19.10 3.71 24.40
CA VAL A 111 17.68 3.99 24.17
C VAL A 111 16.94 2.83 23.56
N VAL A 112 15.64 2.77 23.82
CA VAL A 112 14.71 1.87 23.12
C VAL A 112 13.88 2.70 22.15
N PHE A 113 13.75 2.24 20.91
CA PHE A 113 12.85 2.80 19.91
C PHE A 113 11.87 1.75 19.40
N THR A 114 10.59 2.02 19.58
CA THR A 114 9.50 1.17 19.04
C THR A 114 8.80 1.77 17.83
N SER A 115 9.22 2.97 17.43
CA SER A 115 8.59 3.74 16.38
C SER A 115 9.62 4.65 15.75
N SER A 116 9.66 4.63 14.42
CA SER A 116 10.48 5.56 13.67
C SER A 116 10.09 7.03 13.85
N ASN A 117 8.88 7.32 14.32
CA ASN A 117 8.48 8.70 14.63
C ASN A 117 9.18 9.20 15.90
N ALA A 118 9.45 8.32 16.87
CA ALA A 118 10.25 8.68 18.02
C ALA A 118 11.69 8.98 17.62
N VAL A 119 12.27 8.20 16.69
CA VAL A 119 13.61 8.44 16.15
C VAL A 119 13.70 9.83 15.51
N ALA A 120 12.69 10.24 14.73
CA ALA A 120 12.67 11.53 14.05
C ALA A 120 12.60 12.74 15.00
N LEU A 121 12.16 12.53 16.25
CA LEU A 121 12.02 13.58 17.27
C LEU A 121 13.08 13.46 18.37
N ALA A 122 13.88 12.39 18.34
CA ALA A 122 14.97 12.18 19.28
C ALA A 122 16.15 13.10 18.93
N PRO A 123 16.98 13.48 19.91
CA PRO A 123 18.26 14.11 19.63
C PRO A 123 19.19 13.16 18.85
N ASN A 124 20.28 13.70 18.29
CA ASN A 124 21.29 12.89 17.61
C ASN A 124 21.85 11.82 18.56
N GLY A 125 21.98 10.59 18.06
CA GLY A 125 22.43 9.46 18.86
C GLY A 125 23.85 9.60 19.41
N ASN A 126 24.74 10.30 18.69
CA ASN A 126 26.16 10.42 19.03
C ASN A 126 26.81 9.07 19.36
N GLN A 127 26.56 8.07 18.50
CA GLN A 127 27.03 6.68 18.62
C GLN A 127 26.52 5.92 19.85
N ARG A 128 25.54 6.46 20.61
CA ARG A 128 24.92 5.74 21.72
C ARG A 128 24.18 4.49 21.23
N PRO A 129 24.13 3.41 22.04
CA PRO A 129 23.34 2.22 21.75
C PRO A 129 21.85 2.52 21.58
N ALA A 130 21.25 1.95 20.55
CA ALA A 130 19.81 1.92 20.33
C ALA A 130 19.31 0.49 20.12
N TYR A 131 18.20 0.16 20.77
CA TYR A 131 17.51 -1.12 20.68
C TYR A 131 16.17 -0.89 20.00
N CYS A 132 15.98 -1.48 18.82
CA CYS A 132 14.90 -1.11 17.93
C CYS A 132 13.89 -2.23 17.72
N VAL A 133 12.60 -1.88 17.72
CA VAL A 133 11.56 -2.75 17.17
C VAL A 133 11.36 -2.38 15.69
N GLY A 134 11.65 -3.34 14.83
CA GLY A 134 11.51 -3.28 13.38
C GLY A 134 12.72 -2.70 12.64
N ASN A 135 13.07 -3.33 11.52
CA ASN A 135 14.21 -2.93 10.66
C ASN A 135 14.14 -1.47 10.22
N MET A 136 12.95 -0.98 9.86
CA MET A 136 12.77 0.43 9.47
C MET A 136 13.12 1.40 10.61
N THR A 137 12.82 1.05 11.86
CA THR A 137 13.16 1.88 13.02
C THR A 137 14.67 1.88 13.22
N ALA A 138 15.31 0.70 13.12
CA ALA A 138 16.75 0.54 13.24
C ALA A 138 17.53 1.29 12.15
N GLU A 139 17.12 1.19 10.89
CA GLU A 139 17.74 1.92 9.77
C GLU A 139 17.69 3.43 10.00
N ARG A 140 16.56 3.96 10.48
CA ARG A 140 16.44 5.39 10.79
C ARG A 140 17.25 5.80 12.01
N ALA A 141 17.28 4.97 13.04
CA ALA A 141 18.11 5.24 14.21
C ALA A 141 19.59 5.28 13.81
N LYS A 142 20.04 4.34 12.97
CA LYS A 142 21.39 4.36 12.40
C LYS A 142 21.67 5.65 11.63
N ALA A 143 20.75 6.06 10.75
CA ALA A 143 20.88 7.31 10.00
C ALA A 143 20.88 8.57 10.89
N ALA A 144 20.23 8.51 12.06
CA ALA A 144 20.19 9.58 13.06
C ALA A 144 21.39 9.54 14.05
N GLY A 145 22.43 8.77 13.75
CA GLY A 145 23.68 8.72 14.52
C GLY A 145 23.67 7.77 15.72
N TRP A 146 22.71 6.83 15.79
CA TRP A 146 22.67 5.80 16.81
C TRP A 146 23.44 4.55 16.39
N THR A 147 24.04 3.85 17.36
CA THR A 147 24.65 2.53 17.15
C THR A 147 23.60 1.47 17.44
N ILE A 148 23.19 0.70 16.43
CA ILE A 148 22.15 -0.33 16.60
C ILE A 148 22.74 -1.53 17.33
N ALA A 149 22.31 -1.72 18.58
CA ALA A 149 22.76 -2.80 19.45
C ALA A 149 21.90 -4.07 19.30
N ALA A 150 20.59 -3.92 19.10
CA ALA A 150 19.68 -5.01 18.75
C ALA A 150 18.53 -4.50 17.88
N THR A 151 18.02 -5.37 17.01
CA THR A 151 16.81 -5.12 16.22
C THR A 151 15.94 -6.36 16.23
N GLU A 152 14.71 -6.21 16.68
CA GLU A 152 13.77 -7.33 16.77
C GLU A 152 12.45 -6.99 16.08
N GLN A 153 11.72 -8.02 15.64
CA GLN A 153 10.49 -7.83 14.87
C GLN A 153 9.35 -7.21 15.69
N ASN A 154 9.30 -7.51 17.00
CA ASN A 154 8.25 -7.07 17.90
C ASN A 154 8.80 -6.77 19.31
N ALA A 155 7.95 -6.20 20.16
CA ALA A 155 8.30 -5.82 21.52
C ALA A 155 8.67 -7.02 22.41
N GLU A 156 7.98 -8.16 22.26
CA GLU A 156 8.22 -9.37 23.05
C GLU A 156 9.62 -9.93 22.79
N ASN A 157 9.98 -10.06 21.52
CA ASN A 157 11.29 -10.54 21.10
C ASN A 157 12.40 -9.60 21.61
N LEU A 158 12.18 -8.28 21.51
CA LEU A 158 13.15 -7.29 22.01
C LEU A 158 13.35 -7.43 23.52
N ILE A 159 12.28 -7.56 24.30
CA ILE A 159 12.37 -7.75 25.76
C ILE A 159 13.12 -9.05 26.08
N ALA A 160 12.79 -10.14 25.40
CA ALA A 160 13.42 -11.43 25.61
C ALA A 160 14.92 -11.43 25.25
N GLU A 161 15.31 -10.68 24.22
CA GLU A 161 16.72 -10.48 23.84
C GLU A 161 17.46 -9.68 24.91
N LEU A 162 16.94 -8.51 25.29
CA LEU A 162 17.58 -7.63 26.26
C LEU A 162 17.75 -8.28 27.64
N ALA A 163 16.80 -9.12 28.05
CA ALA A 163 16.90 -9.89 29.30
C ALA A 163 18.10 -10.85 29.32
N ARG A 164 18.58 -11.30 28.15
CA ARG A 164 19.71 -12.24 28.01
C ARG A 164 21.07 -11.54 27.89
N THR A 165 21.11 -10.23 27.64
CA THR A 165 22.34 -9.49 27.34
C THR A 165 22.96 -8.78 28.56
N LEU A 166 22.52 -9.08 29.79
CA LEU A 166 22.96 -8.39 31.00
C LEU A 166 24.49 -8.43 31.22
N PRO A 167 25.09 -7.35 31.77
CA PRO A 167 24.45 -6.12 32.23
C PRO A 167 24.17 -5.12 31.09
N ILE A 168 22.95 -4.56 31.08
CA ILE A 168 22.57 -3.43 30.22
C ILE A 168 21.79 -2.38 31.02
N GLY A 169 21.87 -1.12 30.57
CA GLY A 169 21.10 -0.01 31.13
C GLY A 169 21.87 0.89 32.10
N PRO A 170 21.23 1.92 32.67
CA PRO A 170 19.81 2.25 32.52
C PRO A 170 19.44 2.68 31.09
N LEU A 171 18.21 2.40 30.67
CA LEU A 171 17.70 2.69 29.32
C LEU A 171 16.63 3.77 29.35
N LEU A 172 16.47 4.50 28.23
CA LEU A 172 15.36 5.41 28.02
C LEU A 172 14.52 4.96 26.82
N HIS A 173 13.24 4.69 27.03
CA HIS A 173 12.28 4.42 25.97
C HIS A 173 11.74 5.73 25.41
N LEU A 174 12.21 6.09 24.22
CA LEU A 174 11.72 7.25 23.47
C LEU A 174 10.48 6.83 22.66
N ALA A 175 9.31 7.40 23.00
CA ALA A 175 8.04 6.88 22.51
C ALA A 175 6.96 7.97 22.33
N GLY A 176 5.87 7.62 21.64
CA GLY A 176 4.65 8.42 21.64
C GLY A 176 3.83 8.21 22.91
N ARG A 177 2.85 9.10 23.18
CA ARG A 177 1.95 9.02 24.34
C ARG A 177 1.23 7.68 24.41
N HIS A 178 0.70 7.22 23.27
CA HIS A 178 0.06 5.93 23.14
C HIS A 178 1.09 4.83 22.91
N ARG A 179 1.15 3.86 23.81
CA ARG A 179 2.11 2.75 23.80
C ARG A 179 1.37 1.42 23.87
N ARG A 180 1.93 0.39 23.24
CA ARG A 180 1.49 -1.01 23.36
C ARG A 180 2.63 -1.83 23.97
N GLY A 181 2.28 -2.79 24.84
CA GLY A 181 3.23 -3.77 25.38
C GLY A 181 4.10 -3.32 26.54
N ASP A 182 3.89 -2.10 27.07
CA ASP A 182 4.55 -1.51 28.26
C ASP A 182 6.02 -1.92 28.46
N ILE A 183 6.83 -1.71 27.41
CA ILE A 183 8.20 -2.23 27.34
C ILE A 183 9.06 -1.77 28.53
N ALA A 184 8.96 -0.51 28.90
CA ALA A 184 9.78 0.06 29.97
C ALA A 184 9.49 -0.55 31.34
N ALA A 185 8.21 -0.71 31.69
CA ALA A 185 7.83 -1.36 32.95
C ALA A 185 8.29 -2.82 32.98
N ARG A 186 8.16 -3.53 31.86
CA ARG A 186 8.56 -4.94 31.74
C ARG A 186 10.07 -5.14 31.82
N LEU A 187 10.86 -4.32 31.12
CA LEU A 187 12.31 -4.34 31.24
C LEU A 187 12.77 -4.02 32.66
N THR A 188 12.13 -3.03 33.30
CA THR A 188 12.41 -2.68 34.70
C THR A 188 12.11 -3.85 35.65
N GLY A 189 10.99 -4.56 35.43
CA GLY A 189 10.65 -5.77 36.18
C GLY A 189 11.65 -6.93 35.99
N LEU A 190 12.42 -6.93 34.90
CA LEU A 190 13.49 -7.89 34.61
C LEU A 190 14.88 -7.39 35.08
N GLY A 191 14.94 -6.29 35.84
CA GLY A 191 16.18 -5.75 36.40
C GLY A 191 16.91 -4.75 35.50
N ILE A 192 16.34 -4.38 34.35
CA ILE A 192 16.90 -3.37 33.44
C ILE A 192 16.13 -2.07 33.65
N LYS A 193 16.64 -1.18 34.52
CA LYS A 193 16.00 0.12 34.77
C LYS A 193 15.75 0.83 33.45
N THR A 194 14.48 1.05 33.13
CA THR A 194 14.05 1.67 31.88
C THR A 194 13.02 2.75 32.16
N ASP A 195 13.39 3.99 31.89
CA ASP A 195 12.48 5.13 32.00
C ASP A 195 11.81 5.41 30.65
N VAL A 196 10.77 6.25 30.64
CA VAL A 196 10.01 6.59 29.43
C VAL A 196 9.99 8.09 29.20
N GLN A 197 10.38 8.52 28.01
CA GLN A 197 10.15 9.90 27.56
C GLN A 197 9.11 9.92 26.44
N THR A 198 8.04 10.68 26.66
CA THR A 198 7.04 10.95 25.62
C THR A 198 7.57 12.05 24.70
N LEU A 199 7.72 11.78 23.41
CA LEU A 199 8.19 12.74 22.42
C LEU A 199 7.06 13.32 21.56
N TYR A 200 6.00 12.56 21.32
CA TYR A 200 4.87 12.98 20.51
C TYR A 200 3.54 12.43 21.00
N ASP A 201 2.48 13.08 20.57
CA ASP A 201 1.11 12.55 20.60
C ASP A 201 0.63 12.15 19.19
N GLN A 202 -0.45 11.37 19.14
CA GLN A 202 -1.10 10.98 17.89
C GLN A 202 -2.54 11.48 17.89
N ASN A 203 -2.74 12.64 17.26
CA ASN A 203 -4.05 13.27 17.20
C ASN A 203 -4.81 12.75 15.97
N PRO A 204 -6.06 12.28 16.14
CA PRO A 204 -6.91 11.98 15.01
C PRO A 204 -7.23 13.25 14.23
N VAL A 205 -7.21 13.15 12.91
CA VAL A 205 -7.59 14.24 11.99
C VAL A 205 -8.59 13.71 10.96
N ASP A 206 -9.36 14.62 10.37
CA ASP A 206 -10.33 14.30 9.32
C ASP A 206 -9.66 14.06 7.96
N LEU A 207 -10.40 13.39 7.07
CA LEU A 207 -10.02 13.31 5.66
C LEU A 207 -9.94 14.70 5.05
N SER A 208 -8.95 14.92 4.18
CA SER A 208 -8.81 16.17 3.45
C SER A 208 -9.96 16.37 2.46
N ALA A 209 -10.24 17.62 2.08
CA ALA A 209 -11.25 17.92 1.07
C ALA A 209 -10.99 17.18 -0.26
N GLN A 210 -9.71 17.00 -0.63
CA GLN A 210 -9.32 16.22 -1.82
C GLN A 210 -9.66 14.74 -1.67
N ALA A 211 -9.46 14.15 -0.48
CA ALA A 211 -9.86 12.78 -0.23
C ALA A 211 -11.39 12.63 -0.22
N LEU A 212 -12.12 13.58 0.38
CA LEU A 212 -13.59 13.59 0.38
C LEU A 212 -14.17 13.63 -1.04
N ALA A 213 -13.57 14.41 -1.93
CA ALA A 213 -14.00 14.49 -3.34
C ALA A 213 -13.91 13.13 -4.09
N LEU A 214 -13.00 12.22 -3.70
CA LEU A 214 -12.97 10.86 -4.28
C LEU A 214 -14.27 10.10 -4.00
N PHE A 215 -14.87 10.33 -2.84
CA PHE A 215 -16.11 9.69 -2.43
C PHE A 215 -17.35 10.38 -3.04
N GLU A 216 -17.21 11.42 -3.85
CA GLU A 216 -18.34 11.99 -4.60
C GLU A 216 -18.51 11.25 -5.93
N GLY A 217 -17.42 10.73 -6.50
CA GLY A 217 -17.44 9.93 -7.72
C GLY A 217 -17.85 8.47 -7.52
N GLU A 218 -17.83 7.72 -8.63
CA GLU A 218 -18.06 6.27 -8.69
C GLU A 218 -16.76 5.47 -8.90
N GLY A 219 -15.64 6.13 -9.13
CA GLY A 219 -14.35 5.48 -9.35
C GLY A 219 -13.90 4.68 -8.13
N ARG A 220 -13.18 3.57 -8.36
CA ARG A 220 -12.65 2.70 -7.30
C ARG A 220 -11.57 3.41 -6.49
N ILE A 221 -11.66 3.27 -5.16
CA ILE A 221 -10.69 3.83 -4.21
C ILE A 221 -9.96 2.69 -3.50
N LEU A 222 -8.66 2.53 -3.76
CA LEU A 222 -7.81 1.58 -3.06
C LEU A 222 -7.22 2.23 -1.80
N VAL A 223 -7.38 1.59 -0.64
CA VAL A 223 -6.93 2.12 0.66
C VAL A 223 -6.08 1.07 1.40
N PRO A 224 -4.74 1.23 1.44
CA PRO A 224 -3.90 0.38 2.27
C PRO A 224 -3.97 0.77 3.75
N LEU A 225 -4.36 -0.17 4.61
CA LEU A 225 -4.55 0.02 6.05
C LEU A 225 -3.54 -0.82 6.87
N PHE A 226 -2.82 -0.13 7.76
CA PHE A 226 -1.64 -0.67 8.45
C PHE A 226 -1.86 -0.97 9.94
N SER A 227 -3.07 -0.70 10.47
CA SER A 227 -3.40 -1.03 11.85
C SER A 227 -4.90 -1.03 12.08
N PRO A 228 -5.43 -1.83 13.04
CA PRO A 228 -6.85 -1.84 13.37
C PRO A 228 -7.37 -0.46 13.78
N ARG A 229 -6.53 0.33 14.48
CA ARG A 229 -6.86 1.71 14.88
C ARG A 229 -7.06 2.61 13.66
N SER A 230 -6.16 2.55 12.68
CA SER A 230 -6.29 3.34 11.45
C SER A 230 -7.49 2.91 10.61
N ALA A 231 -7.81 1.61 10.61
CA ALA A 231 -8.98 1.09 9.91
C ALA A 231 -10.29 1.58 10.53
N ALA A 232 -10.44 1.45 11.85
CA ALA A 232 -11.61 1.96 12.57
C ALA A 232 -11.80 3.47 12.34
N HIS A 233 -10.72 4.26 12.45
CA HIS A 233 -10.79 5.69 12.22
C HIS A 233 -11.12 6.04 10.75
N PHE A 234 -10.59 5.29 9.78
CA PHE A 234 -10.95 5.48 8.37
C PHE A 234 -12.44 5.22 8.12
N ILE A 235 -12.96 4.11 8.66
CA ILE A 235 -14.37 3.73 8.53
C ILE A 235 -15.30 4.77 9.15
N GLU A 236 -14.93 5.33 10.30
CA GLU A 236 -15.69 6.39 10.97
C GLU A 236 -15.75 7.68 10.15
N ARG A 237 -14.67 8.02 9.42
CA ARG A 237 -14.53 9.30 8.71
C ARG A 237 -14.89 9.26 7.23
N ALA A 238 -14.90 8.08 6.61
CA ALA A 238 -15.29 7.93 5.22
C ALA A 238 -16.81 8.11 5.07
N PRO A 239 -17.29 8.96 4.15
CA PRO A 239 -18.73 9.23 4.00
C PRO A 239 -19.49 8.05 3.40
N LYS A 240 -18.83 7.26 2.55
CA LYS A 240 -19.35 6.04 1.92
C LYS A 240 -18.20 5.09 1.64
N LEU A 241 -18.49 3.78 1.59
CA LEU A 241 -17.47 2.74 1.48
C LEU A 241 -17.70 1.74 0.33
N HIS A 242 -18.78 1.88 -0.44
CA HIS A 242 -19.19 0.89 -1.44
C HIS A 242 -18.24 0.72 -2.64
N ASN A 243 -17.43 1.74 -2.94
CA ASN A 243 -16.41 1.73 -4.00
C ASN A 243 -14.99 1.67 -3.42
N VAL A 244 -14.86 1.37 -2.13
CA VAL A 244 -13.58 1.27 -1.44
C VAL A 244 -13.12 -0.18 -1.42
N SER A 245 -11.91 -0.40 -1.90
CA SER A 245 -11.18 -1.66 -1.76
C SER A 245 -10.04 -1.46 -0.76
N VAL A 246 -9.90 -2.36 0.21
CA VAL A 246 -8.87 -2.27 1.26
C VAL A 246 -7.76 -3.30 1.06
N VAL A 247 -6.52 -2.88 1.24
CA VAL A 247 -5.38 -3.78 1.46
C VAL A 247 -5.00 -3.73 2.93
N ALA A 248 -5.23 -4.81 3.66
CA ALA A 248 -5.05 -4.92 5.10
C ALA A 248 -3.70 -5.58 5.44
N ILE A 249 -2.95 -5.02 6.40
CA ILE A 249 -1.65 -5.58 6.80
C ILE A 249 -1.76 -6.89 7.61
N SER A 250 -2.94 -7.19 8.13
CA SER A 250 -3.19 -8.35 9.01
C SER A 250 -4.69 -8.65 9.08
N ASP A 251 -5.05 -9.85 9.54
CA ASP A 251 -6.46 -10.24 9.76
C ASP A 251 -7.19 -9.29 10.71
N ALA A 252 -6.53 -8.85 11.79
CA ALA A 252 -7.13 -7.89 12.72
C ALA A 252 -7.53 -6.54 12.07
N VAL A 253 -6.93 -6.18 10.93
CA VAL A 253 -7.34 -5.00 10.14
C VAL A 253 -8.54 -5.34 9.26
N ALA A 254 -8.50 -6.51 8.63
CA ALA A 254 -9.60 -6.98 7.79
C ALA A 254 -10.90 -7.17 8.58
N ASP A 255 -10.81 -7.70 9.81
CA ASP A 255 -11.95 -7.87 10.70
C ASP A 255 -12.62 -6.54 11.05
N CYS A 256 -11.84 -5.46 11.22
CA CYS A 256 -12.40 -4.11 11.39
C CYS A 256 -13.21 -3.64 10.17
N CYS A 257 -12.90 -4.16 8.97
CA CYS A 257 -13.50 -3.74 7.70
C CYS A 257 -14.72 -4.58 7.29
N GLN A 258 -14.88 -5.82 7.79
CA GLN A 258 -15.90 -6.77 7.33
C GLN A 258 -17.34 -6.26 7.41
N MET A 259 -17.68 -5.48 8.43
CA MET A 259 -19.05 -4.96 8.64
C MET A 259 -19.27 -3.54 8.13
N ALA A 260 -18.27 -2.94 7.47
CA ALA A 260 -18.29 -1.52 7.12
C ALA A 260 -18.90 -1.21 5.74
N GLY A 261 -19.38 -2.22 5.00
CA GLY A 261 -19.90 -2.01 3.64
C GLY A 261 -18.82 -1.65 2.61
N ILE A 262 -17.60 -2.14 2.83
CA ILE A 262 -16.45 -2.01 1.93
C ILE A 262 -16.60 -3.01 0.77
N GLU A 263 -16.24 -2.60 -0.45
CA GLU A 263 -16.34 -3.40 -1.68
C GLU A 263 -15.56 -4.72 -1.57
N SER A 264 -14.30 -4.63 -1.15
CA SER A 264 -13.43 -5.79 -1.00
C SER A 264 -12.32 -5.53 0.01
N VAL A 265 -11.83 -6.59 0.65
CA VAL A 265 -10.70 -6.56 1.59
C VAL A 265 -9.74 -7.67 1.23
N MET A 266 -8.46 -7.33 1.03
CA MET A 266 -7.37 -8.28 0.82
C MET A 266 -6.37 -8.17 1.97
N VAL A 267 -5.99 -9.30 2.57
CA VAL A 267 -4.93 -9.36 3.57
C VAL A 267 -3.61 -9.71 2.87
N VAL A 268 -2.54 -8.99 3.22
CA VAL A 268 -1.18 -9.28 2.74
C VAL A 268 -0.65 -10.58 3.33
N ALA A 269 0.22 -11.29 2.61
CA ALA A 269 0.76 -12.57 3.05
C ALA A 269 1.62 -12.46 4.32
N GLU A 270 2.35 -11.35 4.47
CA GLU A 270 3.16 -11.05 5.64
C GLU A 270 2.92 -9.60 6.10
N PRO A 271 2.89 -9.30 7.41
CA PRO A 271 2.61 -7.97 7.95
C PRO A 271 3.78 -7.00 7.78
N THR A 272 4.30 -6.88 6.55
CA THR A 272 5.45 -6.07 6.20
C THR A 272 5.06 -4.95 5.25
N GLY A 273 5.78 -3.82 5.33
CA GLY A 273 5.59 -2.72 4.39
C GLY A 273 6.01 -3.06 2.95
N LYS A 274 6.79 -4.14 2.74
CA LYS A 274 7.16 -4.62 1.40
C LYS A 274 5.99 -5.37 0.77
N GLU A 275 5.37 -6.28 1.51
CA GLU A 275 4.24 -7.05 1.00
C GLU A 275 3.04 -6.16 0.72
N MET A 276 2.78 -5.18 1.59
CA MET A 276 1.75 -4.16 1.34
C MET A 276 1.99 -3.38 0.05
N LEU A 277 3.24 -3.00 -0.23
CA LEU A 277 3.59 -2.29 -1.46
C LEU A 277 3.32 -3.18 -2.68
N CYS A 278 3.79 -4.41 -2.66
CA CYS A 278 3.60 -5.38 -3.74
C CYS A 278 2.11 -5.66 -4.02
N ALA A 279 1.31 -5.85 -2.96
CA ALA A 279 -0.13 -6.06 -3.09
C ALA A 279 -0.84 -4.85 -3.71
N VAL A 280 -0.50 -3.64 -3.28
CA VAL A 280 -1.05 -2.40 -3.86
C VAL A 280 -0.69 -2.29 -5.34
N GLU A 281 0.58 -2.47 -5.70
CA GLU A 281 1.02 -2.41 -7.10
C GLU A 281 0.30 -3.44 -7.97
N LYS A 282 0.19 -4.69 -7.49
CA LYS A 282 -0.50 -5.77 -8.22
C LYS A 282 -1.97 -5.44 -8.49
N ILE A 283 -2.68 -4.89 -7.51
CA ILE A 283 -4.10 -4.51 -7.67
C ILE A 283 -4.22 -3.36 -8.69
N LEU A 284 -3.35 -2.36 -8.59
CA LEU A 284 -3.38 -1.20 -9.48
C LEU A 284 -3.00 -1.58 -10.93
N GLN A 285 -2.02 -2.46 -11.12
CA GLN A 285 -1.66 -3.02 -12.44
C GLN A 285 -2.79 -3.83 -13.06
N GLY A 286 -3.45 -4.70 -12.27
CA GLY A 286 -4.57 -5.51 -12.72
C GLY A 286 -5.81 -4.70 -13.09
N THR A 287 -5.94 -3.49 -12.56
CA THR A 287 -7.07 -2.58 -12.84
C THR A 287 -6.83 -1.75 -14.12
N SER A 288 -5.58 -1.59 -14.56
CA SER A 288 -5.23 -0.82 -15.78
C SER A 288 -5.44 -1.61 -17.09
N LEU A 289 -5.85 -2.88 -17.02
CA LEU A 289 -6.03 -3.79 -18.17
C LEU A 289 -7.50 -4.18 -18.43
N ALA A 290 -8.46 -3.56 -17.73
CA ALA A 290 -9.89 -3.76 -17.96
C ALA A 290 -10.45 -2.67 -18.87
#